data_AF-A0A8S2EUZ9-F1
#
_entry.id   AF-A0A8S2EUZ9-F1
#
_cell.length_a   1.000
_cell.length_b   1.000
_cell.length_c   1.000
_cell.angle_alpha   90.00
_cell.angle_beta   90.00
_cell.angle_gamma   90.00
#
_symmetry.space_group_name_H-M   'P 1'
#
loop_
_entity.id
_entity.type
_entity.pdbx_description
1 polymer ?
#
loop_
_entity_poly.entity_id
_entity_poly.type
_entity_poly.pdbx_seq_one_letter_code
_entity_poly.pdbx_strand_id
1 'polypeptide(L)'
;MHSSDSGGLYRDSITAMCADICSTRLPLFILCPNGRTNSGLNRDRWIQNVFPSQTTIPSKIKNFYIFIGQLMGMAIQTKNLLNLQFPSLLWKPLVRQSVTVEDIEDIDMQSFTTINELEKRVKQTKTMNTSVTADSEEKYTDNINFLFDSIMSELHFGIVGSNMQTYELVPNGSTIPITVANHKEYCLKYCEYRLQEFNKQVNYIRQGLYSVVSWPMLALYTPSELEEVVCGKPITDVDLLKQQTEYRCSTDHHNAPYIKRFWTVLKGKLDEDQKNYF
;
A
#
# COMPACT_ATOMS: atom_id res chain seq x y z
N MET A 1 -45.57 24.15 3.63
CA MET A 1 -44.23 24.03 4.23
C MET A 1 -43.59 22.77 3.68
N HIS A 2 -42.76 22.87 2.64
CA HIS A 2 -41.94 21.75 2.19
C HIS A 2 -40.74 21.68 3.12
N SER A 3 -40.67 20.65 3.97
CA SER A 3 -39.45 20.29 4.67
C SER A 3 -38.46 19.74 3.64
N SER A 4 -37.60 20.60 3.10
CA SER A 4 -36.49 20.17 2.27
C SER A 4 -35.60 19.24 3.10
N ASP A 5 -35.52 17.96 2.70
CA ASP A 5 -34.60 16.98 3.27
C ASP A 5 -33.15 17.40 2.97
N SER A 6 -32.68 18.35 3.78
CA SER A 6 -31.36 18.94 3.66
C SER A 6 -30.28 17.98 4.16
N GLY A 7 -30.67 16.97 4.94
CA GLY A 7 -29.79 15.91 5.43
C GLY A 7 -29.42 14.91 4.34
N GLY A 8 -30.39 14.51 3.50
CA GLY A 8 -30.15 13.66 2.34
C GLY A 8 -29.18 14.29 1.34
N LEU A 9 -29.46 15.51 0.89
CA LEU A 9 -28.61 16.27 -0.05
C LEU A 9 -27.16 16.44 0.45
N TYR A 10 -26.98 16.67 1.76
CA TYR A 10 -25.67 16.79 2.37
C TYR A 10 -24.89 15.45 2.31
N ARG A 11 -25.54 14.33 2.66
CA ARG A 11 -24.93 12.99 2.60
C ARG A 11 -24.61 12.57 1.18
N ASP A 12 -25.47 12.88 0.22
CA ASP A 12 -25.23 12.60 -1.19
C ASP A 12 -24.02 13.37 -1.71
N SER A 13 -23.88 14.63 -1.29
CA SER A 13 -22.71 15.45 -1.63
C SER A 13 -21.40 14.87 -1.06
N ILE A 14 -21.42 14.41 0.20
CA ILE A 14 -20.26 13.72 0.80
C ILE A 14 -19.93 12.43 0.05
N THR A 15 -20.95 11.64 -0.27
CA THR A 15 -20.78 10.37 -0.98
C THR A 15 -20.15 10.59 -2.35
N ALA A 16 -20.63 11.60 -3.09
CA ALA A 16 -20.04 11.99 -4.38
C ALA A 16 -18.58 12.46 -4.23
N MET A 17 -18.27 13.26 -3.20
CA MET A 17 -16.89 13.68 -2.94
C MET A 17 -15.97 12.49 -2.62
N CYS A 18 -16.41 11.54 -1.80
CA CYS A 18 -15.64 10.32 -1.50
C CYS A 18 -15.38 9.49 -2.76
N ALA A 19 -16.40 9.34 -3.61
CA ALA A 19 -16.27 8.66 -4.89
C ALA A 19 -15.27 9.36 -5.82
N ASP A 20 -15.29 10.70 -5.89
CA ASP A 20 -14.35 11.46 -6.71
C ASP A 20 -12.90 11.36 -6.17
N ILE A 21 -12.72 11.36 -4.84
CA ILE A 21 -11.42 11.16 -4.18
C ILE A 21 -10.86 9.77 -4.51
N CYS A 22 -11.70 8.74 -4.45
CA CYS A 22 -11.35 7.34 -4.78
C CYS A 22 -11.64 7.04 -6.26
N SER A 23 -11.19 7.91 -7.16
CA SER A 23 -11.32 7.73 -8.61
C SER A 23 -10.15 8.34 -9.37
N THR A 24 -10.12 8.13 -10.68
CA THR A 24 -9.16 8.77 -11.59
C THR A 24 -9.51 10.21 -11.97
N ARG A 25 -10.60 10.78 -11.44
CA ARG A 25 -11.06 12.15 -11.77
C ARG A 25 -10.15 13.22 -11.20
N LEU A 26 -9.49 12.92 -10.08
CA LEU A 26 -8.56 13.82 -9.40
C LEU A 26 -7.15 13.20 -9.40
N PRO A 27 -6.08 13.97 -9.66
CA PRO A 27 -4.71 13.46 -9.67
C PRO A 27 -4.13 13.31 -8.24
N LEU A 28 -4.98 12.98 -7.27
CA LEU A 28 -4.65 12.93 -5.84
C LEU A 28 -4.36 11.51 -5.37
N PHE A 29 -5.13 10.53 -5.86
CA PHE A 29 -5.00 9.13 -5.50
C PHE A 29 -4.97 8.28 -6.75
N ILE A 30 -4.35 7.12 -6.61
CA ILE A 30 -4.27 6.09 -7.64
C ILE A 30 -4.66 4.76 -7.00
N LEU A 31 -5.26 3.87 -7.78
CA LEU A 31 -5.48 2.49 -7.33
C LEU A 31 -4.13 1.87 -6.99
N CYS A 32 -4.01 1.17 -5.87
CA CYS A 32 -2.75 0.58 -5.45
C CYS A 32 -2.21 -0.43 -6.50
N PRO A 33 -0.88 -0.68 -6.52
CA PRO A 33 -0.29 -1.67 -7.43
C PRO A 33 -1.00 -3.03 -7.40
N ASN A 34 -1.25 -3.58 -6.22
CA ASN A 34 -1.98 -4.83 -6.02
C ASN A 34 -3.37 -4.84 -6.68
N GLY A 35 -4.08 -3.71 -6.67
CA GLY A 35 -5.36 -3.56 -7.35
C GLY A 35 -5.27 -3.55 -8.86
N ARG A 36 -4.20 -2.96 -9.41
CA ARG A 36 -3.96 -2.94 -10.86
C ARG A 36 -3.50 -4.29 -11.42
N THR A 37 -2.72 -5.04 -10.64
CA THR A 37 -2.24 -6.39 -11.01
C THR A 37 -3.20 -7.49 -10.57
N ASN A 38 -4.23 -7.15 -9.78
CA ASN A 38 -5.16 -8.09 -9.17
C ASN A 38 -4.45 -9.19 -8.34
N SER A 39 -3.42 -8.80 -7.59
CA SER A 39 -2.59 -9.70 -6.77
C SER A 39 -2.39 -9.12 -5.37
N GLY A 40 -2.27 -9.96 -4.34
CA GLY A 40 -2.02 -9.48 -2.97
C GLY A 40 -3.25 -8.87 -2.29
N LEU A 41 -3.02 -8.12 -1.21
CA LEU A 41 -4.04 -7.46 -0.39
C LEU A 41 -4.42 -6.07 -0.92
N ASN A 42 -5.45 -5.47 -0.32
CA ASN A 42 -5.87 -4.07 -0.58
C ASN A 42 -6.18 -3.75 -2.04
N ARG A 43 -6.64 -4.72 -2.83
CA ARG A 43 -6.84 -4.60 -4.29
C ARG A 43 -7.88 -3.54 -4.70
N ASP A 44 -8.75 -3.15 -3.78
CA ASP A 44 -9.78 -2.13 -3.92
C ASP A 44 -9.36 -0.77 -3.32
N ARG A 45 -8.16 -0.68 -2.73
CA ARG A 45 -7.71 0.50 -1.98
C ARG A 45 -6.93 1.49 -2.84
N TRP A 46 -7.09 2.75 -2.50
CA TRP A 46 -6.48 3.90 -3.14
C TRP A 46 -5.32 4.43 -2.29
N ILE A 47 -4.20 4.70 -2.95
CA ILE A 47 -2.99 5.28 -2.32
C ILE A 47 -2.74 6.66 -2.89
N GLN A 48 -1.99 7.49 -2.17
CA GLN A 48 -1.67 8.83 -2.63
C GLN A 48 -0.86 8.75 -3.92
N ASN A 49 -1.12 9.67 -4.85
CA ASN A 49 -0.32 9.78 -6.05
C ASN A 49 1.13 10.15 -5.70
N VAL A 50 2.10 9.58 -6.42
CA VAL A 50 3.53 9.72 -6.12
C VAL A 50 4.07 11.01 -6.75
N PHE A 51 4.90 11.73 -6.01
CA PHE A 51 5.64 12.90 -6.50
C PHE A 51 7.12 12.72 -6.17
N PRO A 52 8.06 13.07 -7.08
CA PRO A 52 9.48 12.93 -6.81
C PRO A 52 9.89 13.64 -5.51
N SER A 53 10.80 13.03 -4.74
CA SER A 53 11.31 13.59 -3.48
C SER A 53 11.96 14.97 -3.66
N GLN A 54 12.51 15.25 -4.85
CA GLN A 54 13.13 16.54 -5.18
C GLN A 54 12.11 17.59 -5.68
N THR A 55 10.89 17.19 -6.05
CA THR A 55 9.89 18.10 -6.62
C THR A 55 8.91 18.60 -5.55
N THR A 56 8.56 19.89 -5.63
CA THR A 56 7.50 20.45 -4.77
C THR A 56 6.13 20.06 -5.32
N ILE A 57 5.24 19.56 -4.45
CA ILE A 57 3.85 19.28 -4.84
C ILE A 57 3.17 20.61 -5.20
N PRO A 58 2.50 20.72 -6.36
CA PRO A 58 1.83 21.96 -6.76
C PRO A 58 0.84 22.45 -5.70
N SER A 59 0.77 23.76 -5.45
CA SER A 59 -0.05 24.34 -4.38
C SER A 59 -1.52 23.93 -4.42
N LYS A 60 -2.10 23.80 -5.63
CA LYS A 60 -3.47 23.33 -5.81
C LYS A 60 -3.65 21.89 -5.29
N ILE A 61 -2.72 20.99 -5.60
CA ILE A 61 -2.73 19.60 -5.14
C ILE A 61 -2.51 19.51 -3.64
N LYS A 62 -1.54 20.28 -3.12
CA LYS A 62 -1.32 20.44 -1.68
C LYS A 62 -2.61 20.83 -0.94
N ASN A 63 -3.32 21.83 -1.43
CA ASN A 63 -4.55 22.32 -0.80
C ASN A 63 -5.66 21.27 -0.82
N PHE A 64 -5.75 20.45 -1.87
CA PHE A 64 -6.68 19.32 -1.88
C PHE A 64 -6.34 18.25 -0.83
N TYR A 65 -5.07 17.90 -0.63
CA TYR A 65 -4.70 16.99 0.46
C TYR A 65 -5.04 17.56 1.84
N ILE A 66 -4.78 18.85 2.06
CA ILE A 66 -5.19 19.55 3.30
C ILE A 66 -6.71 19.48 3.46
N PHE A 67 -7.47 19.76 2.40
CA PHE A 67 -8.93 19.69 2.43
C PHE A 67 -9.43 18.30 2.79
N ILE A 68 -8.83 17.23 2.25
CA ILE A 68 -9.20 15.85 2.61
C ILE A 68 -8.96 15.60 4.09
N GLY A 69 -7.83 16.06 4.64
CA GLY A 69 -7.59 16.01 6.08
C GLY A 69 -8.66 16.73 6.89
N GLN A 70 -9.06 17.93 6.45
CA GLN A 70 -10.14 18.69 7.09
C GLN A 70 -11.48 17.95 7.02
N LEU A 71 -11.80 17.35 5.87
CA LEU A 71 -12.99 16.55 5.65
C LEU A 71 -13.03 15.35 6.62
N MET A 72 -11.91 14.65 6.80
CA MET A 72 -11.76 13.58 7.79
C MET A 72 -11.97 14.11 9.22
N GLY A 73 -11.41 15.27 9.56
CA GLY A 73 -11.62 15.89 10.88
C GLY A 73 -13.08 16.28 11.12
N MET A 74 -13.76 16.79 10.10
CA MET A 74 -15.18 17.12 10.16
C MET A 74 -16.05 15.87 10.30
N ALA A 75 -15.69 14.77 9.63
CA ALA A 75 -16.34 13.48 9.78
C ALA A 75 -16.31 13.00 11.24
N ILE A 76 -15.14 13.09 11.89
CA ILE A 76 -14.97 12.75 13.31
C ILE A 76 -15.88 13.62 14.21
N GLN A 77 -15.90 14.94 14.01
CA GLN A 77 -16.68 15.85 14.86
C GLN A 77 -18.20 15.70 14.66
N THR A 78 -18.63 15.58 13.40
CA THR A 78 -20.04 15.54 13.04
C THR A 78 -20.65 14.14 13.08
N LYS A 79 -19.81 13.11 13.25
CA LYS A 79 -20.17 11.68 13.17
C LYS A 79 -20.79 11.29 11.82
N ASN A 80 -20.50 12.07 10.77
CA ASN A 80 -20.82 11.69 9.41
C ASN A 80 -19.68 10.82 8.87
N LEU A 81 -20.03 9.68 8.29
CA LEU A 81 -19.05 8.72 7.79
C LEU A 81 -18.61 9.08 6.36
N LEU A 82 -17.33 8.85 6.06
CA LEU A 82 -16.75 8.99 4.73
C LEU A 82 -16.48 7.61 4.14
N ASN A 83 -16.99 7.32 2.96
CA ASN A 83 -16.66 6.06 2.26
C ASN A 83 -15.29 6.17 1.57
N LEU A 84 -14.21 6.22 2.36
CA LEU A 84 -12.83 6.30 1.87
C LEU A 84 -12.18 4.91 1.90
N GLN A 85 -11.65 4.48 0.76
CA GLN A 85 -11.04 3.16 0.61
C GLN A 85 -9.52 3.26 0.67
N PHE A 86 -8.96 3.66 1.81
CA PHE A 86 -7.51 3.80 1.98
C PHE A 86 -6.91 2.61 2.74
N PRO A 87 -5.65 2.22 2.49
CA PRO A 87 -4.96 1.17 3.24
C PRO A 87 -4.37 1.70 4.56
N SER A 88 -3.96 0.79 5.45
CA SER A 88 -3.30 1.07 6.74
C SER A 88 -2.15 2.08 6.64
N LEU A 89 -1.39 2.01 5.54
CA LEU A 89 -0.31 2.91 5.15
C LEU A 89 -0.69 4.40 5.25
N LEU A 90 -1.93 4.77 4.95
CA LEU A 90 -2.39 6.15 5.06
C LEU A 90 -2.72 6.51 6.52
N TRP A 91 -3.36 5.60 7.26
CA TRP A 91 -3.88 5.84 8.60
C TRP A 91 -2.78 5.90 9.66
N LYS A 92 -1.76 5.04 9.54
CA LYS A 92 -0.65 4.94 10.51
C LYS A 92 0.03 6.29 10.79
N PRO A 93 0.48 7.07 9.78
CA PRO A 93 1.20 8.30 10.07
C PRO A 93 0.31 9.44 10.59
N LEU A 94 -1.02 9.36 10.41
CA LEU A 94 -1.95 10.34 10.97
C LEU A 94 -2.00 10.28 12.50
N VAL A 95 -1.75 9.09 13.07
CA VAL A 95 -1.60 8.84 14.52
C VAL A 95 -0.13 8.70 14.96
N ARG A 96 0.81 9.14 14.11
CA ARG A 96 2.28 9.06 14.33
C ARG A 96 2.85 7.65 14.48
N GLN A 97 2.18 6.65 13.93
CA GLN A 97 2.80 5.34 13.72
C GLN A 97 3.60 5.35 12.41
N SER A 98 4.76 4.69 12.44
CA SER A 98 5.60 4.53 11.24
C SER A 98 4.99 3.51 10.30
N VAL A 99 5.13 3.77 9.00
CA VAL A 99 4.87 2.77 7.95
C VAL A 99 5.95 1.69 8.03
N THR A 100 5.56 0.44 7.90
CA THR A 100 6.47 -0.71 7.91
C THR A 100 6.60 -1.33 6.53
N VAL A 101 7.51 -2.28 6.38
CA VAL A 101 7.73 -3.00 5.12
C VAL A 101 6.48 -3.79 4.71
N GLU A 102 5.81 -4.38 5.69
CA GLU A 102 4.57 -5.14 5.51
C GLU A 102 3.46 -4.24 4.93
N ASP A 103 3.34 -2.99 5.38
CA ASP A 103 2.36 -2.04 4.81
C ASP A 103 2.60 -1.75 3.32
N ILE A 104 3.87 -1.78 2.88
CA ILE A 104 4.19 -1.62 1.46
C ILE A 104 3.87 -2.91 0.70
N GLU A 105 4.14 -4.08 1.27
CA GLU A 105 3.82 -5.38 0.64
C GLU A 105 2.31 -5.56 0.46
N ASP A 106 1.55 -5.09 1.45
CA ASP A 106 0.10 -5.05 1.47
C ASP A 106 -0.52 -4.24 0.32
N ILE A 107 0.23 -3.30 -0.27
CA ILE A 107 -0.20 -2.52 -1.45
C ILE A 107 0.54 -2.89 -2.75
N ASP A 108 1.71 -3.53 -2.65
CA ASP A 108 2.61 -3.84 -3.76
C ASP A 108 3.49 -5.07 -3.49
N MET A 109 2.87 -6.25 -3.58
CA MET A 109 3.52 -7.54 -3.34
C MET A 109 4.59 -7.87 -4.41
N GLN A 110 4.39 -7.39 -5.64
CA GLN A 110 5.28 -7.70 -6.77
C GLN A 110 6.63 -6.99 -6.63
N SER A 111 6.64 -5.75 -6.14
CA SER A 111 7.86 -5.01 -5.81
C SER A 111 8.76 -5.77 -4.82
N PHE A 112 8.18 -6.35 -3.77
CA PHE A 112 8.94 -7.18 -2.82
C PHE A 112 9.40 -8.50 -3.38
N THR A 113 8.57 -9.15 -4.20
CA THR A 113 8.96 -10.38 -4.90
C THR A 113 10.21 -10.11 -5.74
N THR A 114 10.24 -8.99 -6.46
CA THR A 114 11.39 -8.59 -7.29
C THR A 114 12.66 -8.41 -6.45
N ILE A 115 12.61 -7.66 -5.35
CA ILE A 115 13.79 -7.41 -4.50
C ILE A 115 14.27 -8.69 -3.79
N ASN A 116 13.35 -9.51 -3.30
CA ASN A 116 13.69 -10.79 -2.67
C ASN A 116 14.31 -11.77 -3.66
N GLU A 117 13.82 -11.78 -4.90
CA GLU A 117 14.44 -12.58 -5.96
C GLU A 117 15.85 -12.08 -6.32
N LEU A 118 16.08 -10.76 -6.33
CA LEU A 118 17.43 -10.21 -6.52
C LEU A 118 18.39 -10.71 -5.43
N GLU A 119 17.98 -10.67 -4.16
CA GLU A 119 18.80 -11.23 -3.08
C GLU A 119 19.06 -12.74 -3.24
N LYS A 120 18.04 -13.51 -3.61
CA LYS A 120 18.17 -14.95 -3.84
C LYS A 120 19.14 -15.25 -4.98
N ARG A 121 19.04 -14.51 -6.09
CA ARG A 121 19.94 -14.64 -7.26
C ARG A 121 21.38 -14.32 -6.87
N VAL A 122 21.62 -13.25 -6.10
CA VAL A 122 22.96 -12.93 -5.56
C VAL A 122 23.52 -14.09 -4.71
N LYS A 123 22.70 -14.66 -3.82
CA LYS A 123 23.09 -15.79 -2.96
C LYS A 123 23.41 -17.03 -3.79
N GLN A 124 22.60 -17.35 -4.81
CA GLN A 124 22.80 -18.48 -5.71
C GLN A 124 24.12 -18.39 -6.50
N THR A 125 24.45 -17.21 -7.04
CA THR A 125 25.72 -16.95 -7.72
C THR A 125 26.92 -17.17 -6.79
N LYS A 126 26.77 -16.93 -5.48
CA LYS A 126 27.81 -17.21 -4.49
C LYS A 126 27.91 -18.71 -4.16
N THR A 127 26.78 -19.42 -4.03
CA THR A 127 26.75 -20.83 -3.60
C THR A 127 27.08 -21.84 -4.71
N MET A 128 26.68 -21.60 -5.97
CA MET A 128 27.00 -22.50 -7.09
C MET A 128 28.51 -22.59 -7.35
N ASN A 129 29.27 -21.61 -6.84
CA ASN A 129 30.70 -21.47 -7.09
C ASN A 129 31.55 -21.88 -5.87
N THR A 130 30.95 -22.36 -4.77
CA THR A 130 31.67 -22.82 -3.55
C THR A 130 32.13 -24.29 -3.64
N SER A 131 31.89 -24.99 -4.75
CA SER A 131 32.15 -26.43 -4.92
C SER A 131 33.43 -26.77 -5.71
N VAL A 132 34.33 -25.80 -5.97
CA VAL A 132 35.59 -26.02 -6.70
C VAL A 132 36.79 -25.44 -5.93
N THR A 133 37.88 -26.21 -5.87
CA THR A 133 39.08 -26.02 -5.02
C THR A 133 39.89 -24.76 -5.32
N ALA A 134 40.59 -24.29 -4.28
CA ALA A 134 41.13 -22.95 -4.06
C ALA A 134 42.46 -22.59 -4.77
N ASP A 135 42.51 -22.61 -6.11
CA ASP A 135 43.72 -22.22 -6.86
C ASP A 135 43.45 -21.11 -7.90
N SER A 136 43.30 -19.84 -7.48
CA SER A 136 43.28 -18.56 -8.27
C SER A 136 42.16 -17.53 -7.94
N GLU A 137 42.12 -16.97 -6.72
CA GLU A 137 41.12 -15.98 -6.24
C GLU A 137 40.77 -14.81 -7.20
N GLU A 138 41.73 -14.28 -7.97
CA GLU A 138 41.49 -13.18 -8.93
C GLU A 138 40.61 -13.61 -10.11
N LYS A 139 40.93 -14.74 -10.76
CA LYS A 139 40.17 -15.25 -11.92
C LYS A 139 38.75 -15.68 -11.54
N TYR A 140 38.54 -16.05 -10.27
CA TYR A 140 37.25 -16.47 -9.73
C TYR A 140 36.30 -15.30 -9.44
N THR A 141 36.84 -14.19 -8.95
CA THR A 141 36.04 -12.98 -8.66
C THR A 141 35.49 -12.37 -9.96
N ASP A 142 36.28 -12.40 -11.04
CA ASP A 142 35.88 -11.92 -12.36
C ASP A 142 34.72 -12.73 -12.97
N ASN A 143 34.68 -14.05 -12.77
CA ASN A 143 33.59 -14.90 -13.27
C ASN A 143 32.26 -14.62 -12.52
N ILE A 144 32.32 -14.39 -11.21
CA ILE A 144 31.15 -14.01 -10.40
C ILE A 144 30.59 -12.66 -10.85
N ASN A 145 31.47 -11.67 -11.06
CA ASN A 145 31.06 -10.36 -11.54
C ASN A 145 30.47 -10.47 -12.95
N PHE A 146 31.09 -11.23 -13.86
CA PHE A 146 30.58 -11.41 -15.23
C PHE A 146 29.19 -12.05 -15.28
N LEU A 147 28.95 -13.12 -14.52
CA LEU A 147 27.63 -13.77 -14.45
C LEU A 147 26.58 -12.85 -13.83
N PHE A 148 26.95 -12.10 -12.78
CA PHE A 148 26.05 -11.14 -12.15
C PHE A 148 25.70 -9.99 -13.10
N ASP A 149 26.71 -9.36 -13.71
CA ASP A 149 26.56 -8.24 -14.64
C ASP A 149 25.76 -8.67 -15.87
N SER A 150 25.93 -9.90 -16.37
CA SER A 150 25.10 -10.40 -17.47
C SER A 150 23.62 -10.50 -17.11
N ILE A 151 23.28 -10.88 -15.87
CA ILE A 151 21.89 -11.06 -15.43
C ILE A 151 21.26 -9.72 -15.01
N MET A 152 22.08 -8.79 -14.50
CA MET A 152 21.63 -7.53 -13.91
C MET A 152 21.98 -6.29 -14.75
N SER A 153 22.50 -6.47 -15.97
CA SER A 153 22.97 -5.39 -16.86
C SER A 153 21.94 -4.29 -17.14
N GLU A 154 20.64 -4.63 -17.08
CA GLU A 154 19.56 -3.66 -17.29
C GLU A 154 19.13 -2.94 -16.00
N LEU A 155 19.56 -3.43 -14.83
CA LEU A 155 19.20 -2.85 -13.54
C LEU A 155 20.20 -1.79 -13.10
N HIS A 156 19.65 -0.62 -12.82
CA HIS A 156 20.38 0.55 -12.35
C HIS A 156 19.82 0.99 -10.99
N PHE A 157 20.42 2.01 -10.36
CA PHE A 157 19.90 2.62 -9.13
C PHE A 157 18.65 3.49 -9.38
N GLY A 158 17.65 2.89 -10.05
CA GLY A 158 16.33 3.44 -10.27
C GLY A 158 15.24 2.48 -9.77
N ILE A 159 14.03 3.00 -9.61
CA ILE A 159 12.87 2.25 -9.16
C ILE A 159 11.64 2.67 -9.96
N VAL A 160 10.76 1.72 -10.28
CA VAL A 160 9.40 2.02 -10.73
C VAL A 160 8.53 2.24 -9.50
N GLY A 161 8.11 3.48 -9.26
CA GLY A 161 7.25 3.83 -8.12
C GLY A 161 5.82 3.33 -8.28
N SER A 162 4.99 3.51 -7.25
CA SER A 162 3.60 3.05 -7.25
C SER A 162 2.70 3.75 -8.27
N ASN A 163 3.15 4.81 -8.93
CA ASN A 163 2.47 5.44 -10.06
C ASN A 163 2.98 4.99 -11.44
N MET A 164 3.76 3.92 -11.50
CA MET A 164 4.36 3.36 -12.73
C MET A 164 5.39 4.29 -13.41
N GLN A 165 5.87 5.31 -12.71
CA GLN A 165 6.96 6.18 -13.19
C GLN A 165 8.30 5.75 -12.59
N THR A 166 9.38 6.01 -13.31
CA THR A 166 10.74 5.71 -12.86
C THR A 166 11.31 6.87 -12.03
N TYR A 167 11.95 6.54 -10.92
CA TYR A 167 12.62 7.47 -10.02
C TYR A 167 14.04 7.01 -9.75
N GLU A 168 14.97 7.95 -9.61
CA GLU A 168 16.34 7.64 -9.21
C GLU A 168 16.43 7.49 -7.68
N LEU A 169 17.07 6.42 -7.22
CA LEU A 169 17.29 6.15 -5.79
C LEU A 169 18.48 6.92 -5.23
N VAL A 170 19.44 7.27 -6.09
CA VAL A 170 20.62 8.09 -5.82
C VAL A 170 20.84 9.06 -6.98
N PRO A 171 21.59 10.17 -6.81
CA PRO A 171 21.88 11.09 -7.90
C PRO A 171 22.55 10.38 -9.09
N ASN A 172 22.02 10.60 -10.31
CA ASN A 172 22.44 9.91 -11.53
C ASN A 172 22.29 8.38 -11.46
N GLY A 173 21.37 7.90 -10.61
CA GLY A 173 21.17 6.47 -10.37
C GLY A 173 20.81 5.68 -11.62
N SER A 174 20.19 6.33 -12.62
CA SER A 174 19.93 5.74 -13.95
C SER A 174 21.18 5.32 -14.71
N THR A 175 22.35 5.84 -14.36
CA THR A 175 23.64 5.52 -14.99
C THR A 175 24.52 4.59 -14.16
N ILE A 176 24.08 4.24 -12.95
CA ILE A 176 24.84 3.42 -12.01
C ILE A 176 24.27 2.00 -12.06
N PRO A 177 24.97 1.04 -12.70
CA PRO A 177 24.51 -0.34 -12.75
C PRO A 177 24.62 -1.01 -11.37
N ILE A 178 23.72 -1.95 -11.12
CA ILE A 178 23.80 -2.80 -9.93
C ILE A 178 24.90 -3.85 -10.14
N THR A 179 25.76 -4.01 -9.15
CA THR A 179 26.88 -4.96 -9.09
C THR A 179 26.81 -5.81 -7.82
N VAL A 180 27.58 -6.90 -7.76
CA VAL A 180 27.69 -7.74 -6.55
C VAL A 180 28.15 -6.93 -5.34
N ALA A 181 28.98 -5.89 -5.55
CA ALA A 181 29.47 -5.03 -4.47
C ALA A 181 28.38 -4.09 -3.95
N ASN A 182 27.56 -3.50 -4.82
CA ASN A 182 26.61 -2.44 -4.46
C ASN A 182 25.16 -2.92 -4.29
N HIS A 183 24.80 -4.17 -4.61
CA HIS A 183 23.41 -4.65 -4.55
C HIS A 183 22.73 -4.44 -3.18
N LYS A 184 23.48 -4.56 -2.07
CA LYS A 184 22.93 -4.34 -0.72
C LYS A 184 22.52 -2.88 -0.51
N GLU A 185 23.32 -1.96 -1.04
CA GLU A 185 23.01 -0.53 -1.00
C GLU A 185 21.78 -0.24 -1.84
N TYR A 186 21.67 -0.84 -3.03
CA TYR A 186 20.47 -0.75 -3.85
C TYR A 186 19.23 -1.24 -3.09
N CYS A 187 19.26 -2.42 -2.48
CA CYS A 187 18.12 -2.95 -1.70
C CYS A 187 17.74 -2.04 -0.54
N LEU A 188 18.73 -1.50 0.18
CA LEU A 188 18.50 -0.55 1.27
C LEU A 188 17.85 0.73 0.77
N LYS A 189 18.38 1.33 -0.31
CA LYS A 189 17.83 2.55 -0.91
C LYS A 189 16.44 2.34 -1.50
N TYR A 190 16.18 1.18 -2.06
CA TYR A 190 14.87 0.76 -2.54
C TYR A 190 13.87 0.77 -1.39
N CYS A 191 14.17 0.09 -0.28
CA CYS A 191 13.31 0.06 0.91
C CYS A 191 13.09 1.46 1.51
N GLU A 192 14.15 2.26 1.64
CA GLU A 192 14.05 3.65 2.12
C GLU A 192 13.10 4.48 1.25
N TYR A 193 13.20 4.37 -0.07
CA TYR A 193 12.30 5.05 -1.00
C TYR A 193 10.85 4.60 -0.80
N ARG A 194 10.60 3.28 -0.80
CA ARG A 194 9.24 2.72 -0.66
C ARG A 194 8.56 3.18 0.63
N LEU A 195 9.28 3.18 1.76
CA LEU A 195 8.75 3.60 3.07
C LEU A 195 8.44 5.11 3.14
N GLN A 196 9.06 5.93 2.27
CA GLN A 196 8.92 7.39 2.30
C GLN A 196 8.09 7.94 1.12
N GLU A 197 7.62 7.07 0.22
CA GLU A 197 7.03 7.42 -1.07
C GLU A 197 5.86 8.41 -0.96
N PHE A 198 5.08 8.34 0.13
CA PHE A 198 3.87 9.13 0.33
C PHE A 198 3.99 10.21 1.43
N ASN A 199 5.18 10.41 1.99
CA ASN A 199 5.38 11.24 3.18
C ASN A 199 4.88 12.68 3.01
N LYS A 200 5.09 13.29 1.83
CA LYS A 200 4.70 14.68 1.57
C LYS A 200 3.18 14.85 1.57
N GLN A 201 2.49 13.94 0.91
CA GLN A 201 1.05 13.88 0.71
C GLN A 201 0.37 13.64 2.05
N VAL A 202 0.84 12.62 2.79
CA VAL A 202 0.36 12.29 4.13
C VAL A 202 0.57 13.46 5.10
N ASN A 203 1.70 14.17 5.02
CA ASN A 203 1.94 15.34 5.85
C ASN A 203 0.91 16.45 5.61
N TYR A 204 0.45 16.66 4.37
CA TYR A 204 -0.59 17.64 4.07
C TYR A 204 -1.98 17.20 4.54
N ILE A 205 -2.32 15.92 4.37
CA ILE A 205 -3.55 15.34 4.94
C ILE A 205 -3.55 15.52 6.46
N ARG A 206 -2.42 15.20 7.11
CA ARG A 206 -2.24 15.37 8.56
C ARG A 206 -2.40 16.83 9.00
N GLN A 207 -1.85 17.79 8.27
CA GLN A 207 -2.04 19.22 8.55
C GLN A 207 -3.52 19.60 8.53
N GLY A 208 -4.26 19.14 7.51
CA GLY A 208 -5.69 19.37 7.41
C GLY A 208 -6.47 18.77 8.58
N LEU A 209 -6.20 17.51 8.89
CA LEU A 209 -6.83 16.80 10.00
C LEU A 209 -6.58 17.50 11.33
N TYR A 210 -5.33 17.88 11.59
CA TYR A 210 -4.93 18.54 12.84
C TYR A 210 -5.49 19.96 12.99
N SER A 211 -5.91 20.59 11.89
CA SER A 211 -6.57 21.90 11.92
C SER A 211 -8.01 21.82 12.43
N VAL A 212 -8.63 20.64 12.43
CA VAL A 212 -10.01 20.41 12.86
C VAL A 212 -10.05 19.63 14.18
N VAL A 213 -9.26 18.57 14.30
CA VAL A 213 -9.19 17.73 15.50
C VAL A 213 -7.79 17.82 16.09
N SER A 214 -7.69 18.08 17.39
CA SER A 214 -6.39 18.25 18.04
C SER A 214 -5.56 16.96 18.01
N TRP A 215 -4.26 17.09 17.75
CA TRP A 215 -3.33 15.97 17.75
C TRP A 215 -3.42 15.07 19.01
N PRO A 216 -3.47 15.61 20.25
CA PRO A 216 -3.55 14.77 21.45
C PRO A 216 -4.78 13.86 21.48
N MET A 217 -5.90 14.28 20.89
CA MET A 217 -7.09 13.45 20.77
C MET A 217 -6.87 12.32 19.76
N LEU A 218 -6.24 12.63 18.63
CA LEU A 218 -5.95 11.64 17.58
C LEU A 218 -4.93 10.59 18.04
N ALA A 219 -4.02 10.96 18.93
CA ALA A 219 -3.01 10.07 19.50
C ALA A 219 -3.60 8.94 20.38
N LEU A 220 -4.87 9.06 20.78
CA LEU A 220 -5.55 8.02 21.55
C LEU A 220 -6.05 6.86 20.69
N TYR A 221 -6.13 7.07 19.36
CA TYR A 221 -6.58 6.04 18.43
C TYR A 221 -5.41 5.21 17.90
N THR A 222 -5.65 3.92 17.77
CA THR A 222 -4.92 3.08 16.82
C THR A 222 -5.28 3.48 15.38
N PRO A 223 -4.46 3.10 14.36
CA PRO A 223 -4.76 3.40 12.97
C PRO A 223 -6.13 2.85 12.52
N SER A 224 -6.46 1.64 12.96
CA SER A 224 -7.73 0.98 12.65
C SER A 224 -8.91 1.70 13.31
N GLU A 225 -8.78 2.11 14.59
CA GLU A 225 -9.84 2.88 15.24
C GLU A 225 -10.03 4.25 14.58
N LEU A 226 -8.96 4.90 14.11
CA LEU A 226 -9.09 6.14 13.35
C LEU A 226 -9.86 5.92 12.04
N GLU A 227 -9.57 4.84 11.31
CA GLU A 227 -10.34 4.45 10.12
C GLU A 227 -11.80 4.21 10.48
N GLU A 228 -12.10 3.47 11.55
CA GLU A 228 -13.49 3.20 11.97
C GLU A 228 -14.26 4.46 12.35
N VAL A 229 -13.62 5.43 13.02
CA VAL A 229 -14.29 6.69 13.39
C VAL A 229 -14.55 7.57 12.17
N VAL A 230 -13.69 7.49 11.14
CA VAL A 230 -13.83 8.27 9.90
C VAL A 230 -14.78 7.59 8.90
N CYS A 231 -14.65 6.28 8.71
CA CYS A 231 -15.31 5.52 7.65
C CYS A 231 -16.47 4.65 8.14
N GLY A 232 -16.54 4.39 9.45
CA GLY A 232 -17.46 3.44 10.04
C GLY A 232 -16.85 2.04 10.15
N LYS A 233 -17.51 1.18 10.92
CA LYS A 233 -17.13 -0.24 11.01
C LYS A 233 -17.61 -0.96 9.75
N PRO A 234 -16.74 -1.74 9.08
CA PRO A 234 -17.21 -2.67 8.06
C PRO A 234 -18.16 -3.69 8.70
N ILE A 235 -19.27 -3.96 8.02
CA ILE A 235 -20.22 -5.02 8.41
C ILE A 235 -20.11 -6.09 7.35
N THR A 236 -19.59 -7.27 7.74
CA THR A 236 -19.44 -8.39 6.82
C THR A 236 -20.74 -9.19 6.75
N ASP A 237 -21.44 -9.08 5.63
CA ASP A 237 -22.55 -10.00 5.32
C ASP A 237 -21.98 -11.35 4.87
N VAL A 238 -21.90 -12.27 5.84
CA VAL A 238 -21.36 -13.62 5.64
C VAL A 238 -22.18 -14.40 4.60
N ASP A 239 -23.49 -14.15 4.47
CA ASP A 239 -24.33 -14.84 3.50
C ASP A 239 -24.06 -14.33 2.08
N LEU A 240 -23.87 -13.02 1.89
CA LEU A 240 -23.44 -12.44 0.62
C LEU A 240 -22.03 -12.90 0.25
N LEU A 241 -21.08 -12.87 1.20
CA LEU A 241 -19.71 -13.36 0.99
C LEU A 241 -19.72 -14.82 0.51
N LYS A 242 -20.55 -15.66 1.13
CA LYS A 242 -20.74 -17.06 0.72
C LYS A 242 -21.27 -17.21 -0.69
N GLN A 243 -22.20 -16.36 -1.12
CA GLN A 243 -22.75 -16.39 -2.47
C GLN A 243 -21.72 -15.98 -3.53
N GLN A 244 -20.80 -15.08 -3.19
CA GLN A 244 -19.78 -14.54 -4.10
C GLN A 244 -18.44 -15.30 -4.05
N THR A 245 -18.31 -16.33 -3.21
CA THR A 245 -17.06 -17.10 -3.07
C THR A 245 -16.93 -18.17 -4.15
N GLU A 246 -15.85 -18.11 -4.93
CA GLU A 246 -15.47 -19.17 -5.89
C GLU A 246 -14.51 -20.18 -5.26
N TYR A 247 -14.78 -21.48 -5.46
CA TYR A 247 -13.93 -22.57 -4.99
C TYR A 247 -13.07 -23.10 -6.14
N ARG A 248 -11.75 -22.95 -6.03
CA ARG A 248 -10.79 -23.48 -7.03
C ARG A 248 -10.31 -24.88 -6.64
N CYS A 249 -11.09 -25.91 -6.94
CA CYS A 249 -10.66 -27.31 -6.85
C CYS A 249 -11.48 -28.19 -7.83
N SER A 250 -11.22 -29.50 -7.94
CA SER A 250 -11.78 -30.35 -9.01
C SER A 250 -12.99 -31.23 -8.64
N THR A 251 -13.53 -31.14 -7.41
CA THR A 251 -14.64 -31.98 -6.94
C THR A 251 -15.76 -31.19 -6.24
N ASP A 252 -17.00 -31.62 -6.44
CA ASP A 252 -18.27 -30.96 -6.06
C ASP A 252 -18.24 -30.18 -4.73
N HIS A 253 -18.11 -28.84 -4.82
CA HIS A 253 -17.62 -27.97 -3.76
C HIS A 253 -18.65 -27.61 -2.68
N HIS A 254 -19.91 -27.44 -3.06
CA HIS A 254 -20.90 -26.84 -2.15
C HIS A 254 -21.27 -27.73 -0.96
N ASN A 255 -21.05 -29.05 -1.08
CA ASN A 255 -21.39 -30.01 -0.05
C ASN A 255 -20.20 -30.53 0.77
N ALA A 256 -18.98 -30.10 0.44
CA ALA A 256 -17.79 -30.59 1.12
C ALA A 256 -17.81 -30.25 2.63
N PRO A 257 -17.51 -31.22 3.52
CA PRO A 257 -17.57 -31.00 4.97
C PRO A 257 -16.70 -29.84 5.46
N TYR A 258 -15.54 -29.61 4.83
CA TYR A 258 -14.64 -28.53 5.21
C TYR A 258 -15.19 -27.14 4.85
N ILE A 259 -15.86 -26.98 3.70
CA ILE A 259 -16.54 -25.73 3.31
C ILE A 259 -17.71 -25.43 4.25
N LYS A 260 -18.51 -26.45 4.59
CA LYS A 260 -19.61 -26.30 5.57
C LYS A 260 -19.09 -25.87 6.95
N ARG A 261 -17.99 -26.47 7.40
CA ARG A 261 -17.32 -26.10 8.66
C ARG A 261 -16.78 -24.68 8.62
N PHE A 262 -16.12 -24.28 7.54
CA PHE A 262 -15.63 -22.91 7.34
C PHE A 262 -16.75 -21.87 7.55
N TRP A 263 -17.87 -22.00 6.83
CA TRP A 263 -18.98 -21.06 6.98
C TRP A 263 -19.66 -21.11 8.34
N THR A 264 -19.71 -22.28 8.98
CA THR A 264 -20.27 -22.43 10.33
C THR A 264 -19.42 -21.69 11.37
N VAL A 265 -18.10 -21.78 11.25
CA VAL A 265 -17.16 -21.04 12.12
C VAL A 265 -17.26 -19.55 11.83
N LEU A 266 -17.21 -19.13 10.57
CA LEU A 266 -17.27 -17.72 10.19
C LEU A 266 -18.58 -17.05 10.62
N LYS A 267 -19.72 -17.74 10.48
CA LYS A 267 -21.03 -17.20 10.86
C LYS A 267 -21.29 -17.20 12.36
N GLY A 268 -20.85 -18.25 13.08
CA GLY A 268 -21.31 -18.52 14.44
C GLY A 268 -20.24 -18.54 15.54
N LYS A 269 -18.95 -18.45 15.19
CA LYS A 269 -17.85 -18.54 16.17
C LYS A 269 -16.87 -17.37 16.13
N LEU A 270 -16.86 -16.60 15.05
CA LEU A 270 -16.03 -15.40 14.95
C LEU A 270 -16.85 -14.17 15.37
N ASP A 271 -16.20 -13.23 16.06
CA ASP A 271 -16.75 -11.90 16.31
C ASP A 271 -16.73 -11.03 15.04
N GLU A 272 -17.36 -9.85 15.08
CA GLU A 272 -17.45 -8.97 13.91
C GLU A 272 -16.07 -8.48 13.44
N ASP A 273 -15.15 -8.21 14.38
CA ASP A 273 -13.80 -7.75 14.05
C ASP A 273 -13.02 -8.87 13.34
N GLN A 274 -13.18 -10.12 13.78
CA GLN A 274 -12.62 -11.31 13.13
C GLN A 274 -13.23 -11.59 11.76
N LYS A 275 -14.54 -11.33 11.56
CA LYS A 275 -15.19 -11.49 10.26
C LYS A 275 -14.67 -10.48 9.23
N ASN A 276 -14.30 -9.28 9.66
CA ASN A 276 -13.80 -8.22 8.79
C ASN A 276 -12.39 -8.48 8.21
N TYR A 277 -11.71 -9.57 8.63
CA TYR A 277 -10.47 -10.02 7.99
C TYR A 277 -10.68 -10.85 6.71
N PHE A 278 -11.92 -11.20 6.37
CA PHE A 278 -12.28 -12.03 5.21
C PHE A 278 -12.91 -11.20 4.09
#